data_AF-A0A225C923-F1
#
_entry.id   AF-A0A225C923-F1
#
_cell.length_a   1.000
_cell.length_b   1.000
_cell.length_c   1.000
_cell.angle_alpha   90.00
_cell.angle_beta   90.00
_cell.angle_gamma   90.00
#
_symmetry.space_group_name_H-M   'P 1'
#
loop_
_entity.id
_entity.type
_entity.pdbx_description
1 polymer ?
#
loop_
_entity_poly.entity_id
_entity_poly.type
_entity_poly.pdbx_seq_one_letter_code
_entity_poly.pdbx_strand_id
1 'polypeptide(L)'
;MTIPPARRAAPARIGALTAAAAAVVLSVGIGAPAHAAADPALQPAPTASDHLITDVPGLVNGRELGAFTGVGGRTVDASRLIRTESLDKITAAGAATLATAHHVDLVIDLRTPGQIQKKPDVPIPGAKTVAVSLFGADGDYPDDTVMYQDLIDKGHVDAANPGVMISAYRQVLQAIASHTGDGTILIHCSHGMDRTGTVVDLLDRILGVGSSDILHDYLLSNTQLGVDWAKPALLQGTFEAGIASRYAGMDSYIRTTLGVDDQEIRALRAEFLVSDDAAATSITVGGVTVPLDGAAAAAGATVPVGLASIAPADVHVALADAGSRASVTVAGRVVTVVVTAADGRSTRTYRVTAGLARIELPGGSSPVAGGTVAVRASGLTPGAAYRVELHSTPTDVGTLTAASDGTVAGTVTIPAGTEAGAHTLTLLDASGAAVTDPAALTVGAAQVAGTTTTGTTGTTTAAHHAGPAVATGGTPVAATPWPGLALAGLGLGALAALAVTRRRRASTQR
;
A
#
# COMPACT_ATOMS: atom_id res chain seq x y z
N MET A 1 -71.29 45.36 16.07
CA MET A 1 -70.75 46.74 15.98
C MET A 1 -69.83 46.90 17.17
N THR A 2 -68.54 47.20 17.07
CA THR A 2 -67.76 47.89 16.04
C THR A 2 -66.27 47.60 16.32
N ILE A 3 -65.47 47.47 15.25
CA ILE A 3 -63.99 47.49 15.30
C ILE A 3 -63.51 48.99 15.27
N PRO A 4 -62.19 49.27 15.24
CA PRO A 4 -61.34 50.04 16.17
C PRO A 4 -61.25 51.54 15.77
N PRO A 5 -60.32 52.41 16.26
CA PRO A 5 -58.91 52.49 15.80
C PRO A 5 -57.91 52.97 16.90
N ALA A 6 -56.60 52.69 16.88
CA ALA A 6 -55.51 53.13 15.99
C ALA A 6 -55.02 54.59 16.17
N ARG A 7 -53.68 54.70 16.28
CA ARG A 7 -52.77 55.68 15.64
C ARG A 7 -52.28 56.94 16.40
N ARG A 8 -50.94 56.98 16.44
CA ARG A 8 -50.01 58.01 15.91
C ARG A 8 -49.63 59.18 16.82
N ALA A 9 -48.35 59.15 17.17
CA ALA A 9 -47.52 60.29 17.48
C ALA A 9 -46.97 60.97 16.21
N ALA A 10 -46.75 62.29 16.29
CA ALA A 10 -45.75 63.10 15.59
C ALA A 10 -45.67 64.48 16.29
N PRO A 11 -44.72 65.39 15.99
CA PRO A 11 -43.30 65.33 16.32
C PRO A 11 -42.80 66.63 17.01
N ALA A 12 -41.59 66.64 17.57
CA ALA A 12 -40.88 67.90 17.86
C ALA A 12 -39.39 67.79 17.55
N ARG A 13 -38.90 68.82 16.87
CA ARG A 13 -37.59 68.96 16.23
C ARG A 13 -36.55 69.55 17.19
N ILE A 14 -35.34 68.99 17.09
CA ILE A 14 -34.02 69.64 16.90
C ILE A 14 -33.67 70.83 17.80
N GLY A 15 -32.68 70.60 18.67
CA GLY A 15 -31.74 71.60 19.17
C GLY A 15 -30.35 70.99 19.22
N ALA A 16 -29.42 71.56 18.45
CA ALA A 16 -28.06 71.07 18.24
C ALA A 16 -27.15 71.32 19.45
N LEU A 17 -26.22 70.39 19.72
CA LEU A 17 -24.97 70.68 20.41
C LEU A 17 -23.89 69.73 19.91
N THR A 18 -22.86 70.33 19.33
CA THR A 18 -21.60 69.76 18.88
C THR A 18 -20.77 69.27 20.07
N ALA A 19 -20.37 68.00 20.09
CA ALA A 19 -19.23 67.54 20.88
C ALA A 19 -18.57 66.33 20.19
N ALA A 20 -17.24 66.33 20.25
CA ALA A 20 -16.32 65.58 19.42
C ALA A 20 -16.33 64.06 19.65
N ALA A 21 -15.88 63.36 18.60
CA ALA A 21 -15.83 61.91 18.48
C ALA A 21 -14.85 61.24 19.45
N ALA A 22 -15.31 60.17 20.09
CA ALA A 22 -14.51 59.04 20.54
C ALA A 22 -15.27 57.75 20.16
N ALA A 23 -14.87 57.12 19.05
CA ALA A 23 -15.46 55.87 18.59
C ALA A 23 -14.89 54.70 19.41
N VAL A 24 -15.64 54.24 20.40
CA VAL A 24 -15.49 52.88 20.93
C VAL A 24 -16.21 51.97 19.93
N VAL A 25 -15.45 51.25 19.12
CA VAL A 25 -16.00 50.12 18.36
C VAL A 25 -16.20 48.98 19.35
N LEU A 26 -17.40 48.85 19.90
CA LEU A 26 -17.87 47.55 20.38
C LEU A 26 -18.06 46.68 19.14
N SER A 27 -17.04 45.91 18.81
CA SER A 27 -17.23 44.72 17.99
C SER A 27 -18.08 43.75 18.79
N VAL A 28 -19.40 43.80 18.60
CA VAL A 28 -20.27 42.66 18.82
C VAL A 28 -19.81 41.61 17.80
N GLY A 29 -18.84 40.79 18.23
CA GLY A 29 -18.53 39.55 17.55
C GLY A 29 -19.80 38.72 17.59
N ILE A 30 -20.47 38.57 16.45
CA ILE A 30 -21.32 37.42 16.22
C ILE A 30 -20.35 36.24 16.21
N GLY A 31 -20.10 35.69 17.39
CA GLY A 31 -19.37 34.44 17.52
C GLY A 31 -20.13 33.40 16.71
N ALA A 32 -19.46 32.79 15.74
CA ALA A 32 -19.88 31.48 15.27
C ALA A 32 -20.12 30.60 16.51
N PRO A 33 -21.13 29.72 16.53
CA PRO A 33 -21.28 28.79 17.62
C PRO A 33 -19.92 28.11 17.81
N ALA A 34 -19.37 28.21 19.02
CA ALA A 34 -18.20 27.45 19.40
C ALA A 34 -18.55 26.00 19.11
N HIS A 35 -17.92 25.40 18.09
CA HIS A 35 -17.95 23.95 17.96
C HIS A 35 -17.42 23.45 19.31
N ALA A 36 -18.22 22.65 20.01
CA ALA A 36 -17.74 22.00 21.23
C ALA A 36 -16.38 21.38 20.91
N ALA A 37 -15.40 21.56 21.80
CA ALA A 37 -14.11 20.93 21.61
C ALA A 37 -14.35 19.44 21.38
N ALA A 38 -13.78 18.91 20.30
CA ALA A 38 -13.92 17.50 19.94
C ALA A 38 -13.55 16.64 21.16
N ASP A 39 -14.48 15.79 21.63
CA ASP A 39 -14.19 14.84 22.71
C ASP A 39 -13.39 13.69 22.10
N PRO A 40 -12.07 13.59 22.34
CA PRO A 40 -11.24 12.57 21.70
C PRO A 40 -11.66 11.15 22.09
N ALA A 41 -12.41 10.97 23.19
CA ALA A 41 -12.94 9.68 23.59
C ALA A 41 -14.16 9.23 22.75
N LEU A 42 -14.87 10.18 22.13
CA LEU A 42 -16.01 9.91 21.25
C LEU A 42 -15.72 10.18 19.78
N GLN A 43 -14.62 10.88 19.48
CA GLN A 43 -14.17 11.24 18.14
C GLN A 43 -12.70 10.82 17.95
N PRO A 44 -12.43 9.51 17.83
CA PRO A 44 -11.07 9.04 17.61
C PRO A 44 -10.50 9.60 16.31
N ALA A 45 -9.20 9.92 16.32
CA ALA A 45 -8.51 10.37 15.12
C ALA A 45 -8.40 9.20 14.11
N PRO A 46 -8.57 9.46 12.81
CA PRO A 46 -8.38 8.42 11.80
C PRO A 46 -6.94 7.91 11.76
N THR A 47 -6.81 6.62 11.50
CA THR A 47 -5.56 5.89 11.32
C THR A 47 -5.43 5.40 9.88
N ALA A 48 -4.24 4.92 9.50
CA ALA A 48 -4.03 4.32 8.19
C ALA A 48 -4.88 3.05 7.98
N SER A 49 -5.24 2.33 9.06
CA SER A 49 -6.05 1.11 9.01
C SER A 49 -7.54 1.37 8.79
N ASP A 50 -7.99 2.63 8.87
CA ASP A 50 -9.41 2.98 8.80
C ASP A 50 -9.92 3.16 7.36
N HIS A 51 -9.00 3.22 6.38
CA HIS A 51 -9.30 3.22 4.94
C HIS A 51 -10.47 4.14 4.54
N LEU A 52 -10.36 5.42 4.92
CA LEU A 52 -11.40 6.41 4.65
C LEU A 52 -11.56 6.69 3.15
N ILE A 53 -12.80 6.75 2.68
CA ILE A 53 -13.16 7.10 1.31
C ILE A 53 -13.34 8.61 1.22
N THR A 54 -12.33 9.29 0.68
CA THR A 54 -12.28 10.76 0.58
C THR A 54 -12.40 11.28 -0.84
N ASP A 55 -12.41 10.40 -1.83
CA ASP A 55 -12.40 10.68 -3.26
C ASP A 55 -13.78 10.61 -3.91
N VAL A 56 -14.83 10.27 -3.15
CA VAL A 56 -16.23 10.21 -3.62
C VAL A 56 -16.97 11.51 -3.28
N PRO A 57 -17.21 12.42 -4.24
CA PRO A 57 -17.78 13.72 -3.93
C PRO A 57 -19.23 13.62 -3.45
N GLY A 58 -19.48 14.19 -2.26
CA GLY A 58 -20.77 14.18 -1.58
C GLY A 58 -20.92 13.08 -0.53
N LEU A 59 -19.93 12.18 -0.42
CA LEU A 59 -19.82 11.20 0.65
C LEU A 59 -19.02 11.78 1.83
N VAL A 60 -19.37 11.42 3.06
CA VAL A 60 -18.80 11.98 4.29
C VAL A 60 -18.33 10.91 5.28
N ASN A 61 -19.16 9.90 5.55
CA ASN A 61 -18.91 8.83 6.54
C ASN A 61 -18.55 7.50 5.84
N GLY A 62 -17.94 7.59 4.65
CA GLY A 62 -17.57 6.47 3.82
C GLY A 62 -16.20 5.90 4.17
N ARG A 63 -16.13 4.59 4.40
CA ARG A 63 -14.88 3.86 4.60
C ARG A 63 -15.04 2.39 4.27
N GLU A 64 -13.95 1.76 3.90
CA GLU A 64 -13.82 0.30 3.85
C GLU A 64 -13.92 -0.31 5.26
N LEU A 65 -14.01 -1.65 5.36
CA LEU A 65 -13.77 -2.31 6.65
C LEU A 65 -12.35 -1.96 7.11
N GLY A 66 -12.16 -1.76 8.41
CA GLY A 66 -10.81 -1.53 8.92
C GLY A 66 -9.92 -2.75 8.65
N ALA A 67 -8.64 -2.53 8.36
CA ALA A 67 -7.63 -3.59 8.23
C ALA A 67 -7.24 -4.18 9.61
N PHE A 68 -8.25 -4.56 10.39
CA PHE A 68 -8.11 -5.06 11.75
C PHE A 68 -7.62 -6.51 11.77
N THR A 69 -7.06 -6.91 12.90
CA THR A 69 -6.68 -8.31 13.12
C THR A 69 -7.91 -9.13 13.52
N GLY A 70 -8.28 -10.08 12.67
CA GLY A 70 -9.31 -11.07 12.91
C GLY A 70 -8.77 -12.37 13.52
N VAL A 71 -9.58 -13.43 13.43
CA VAL A 71 -9.32 -14.72 14.06
C VAL A 71 -8.06 -15.40 13.50
N GLY A 72 -7.20 -15.83 14.42
CA GLY A 72 -5.94 -16.51 14.08
C GLY A 72 -4.84 -15.55 13.61
N GLY A 73 -4.98 -14.25 13.86
CA GLY A 73 -3.99 -13.24 13.49
C GLY A 73 -4.10 -12.74 12.04
N ARG A 74 -5.08 -13.24 11.29
CA ARG A 74 -5.33 -12.83 9.90
C ARG A 74 -5.89 -11.43 9.82
N THR A 75 -5.57 -10.71 8.75
CA THR A 75 -6.03 -9.33 8.54
C THR A 75 -7.39 -9.34 7.85
N VAL A 76 -8.30 -8.45 8.25
CA VAL A 76 -9.57 -8.22 7.53
C VAL A 76 -9.29 -7.57 6.18
N ASP A 77 -9.86 -8.13 5.11
CA ASP A 77 -9.80 -7.56 3.76
C ASP A 77 -10.73 -6.34 3.68
N ALA A 78 -10.13 -5.17 3.91
CA ALA A 78 -10.78 -3.88 3.91
C ALA A 78 -11.59 -3.61 2.62
N SER A 79 -11.04 -4.00 1.47
CA SER A 79 -11.55 -3.62 0.14
C SER A 79 -12.89 -4.28 -0.23
N ARG A 80 -13.31 -5.31 0.50
CA ARG A 80 -14.49 -6.13 0.18
C ARG A 80 -15.81 -5.51 0.60
N LEU A 81 -15.81 -4.64 1.61
CA LEU A 81 -17.03 -4.00 2.10
C LEU A 81 -16.77 -2.55 2.49
N ILE A 82 -17.62 -1.68 1.97
CA ILE A 82 -17.67 -0.26 2.26
C ILE A 82 -18.90 0.02 3.11
N ARG A 83 -18.72 0.73 4.22
CA ARG A 83 -19.82 1.29 5.02
C ARG A 83 -19.94 2.79 4.81
N THR A 84 -21.16 3.30 4.66
CA THR A 84 -21.42 4.73 4.40
C THR A 84 -22.71 5.26 5.04
N GLU A 85 -22.90 6.57 5.03
CA GLU A 85 -24.22 7.22 5.10
C GLU A 85 -25.04 7.03 3.82
N SER A 86 -26.28 7.54 3.76
CA SER A 86 -27.12 7.41 2.56
C SER A 86 -26.51 8.08 1.33
N LEU A 87 -26.81 7.49 0.17
CA LEU A 87 -26.28 7.94 -1.12
C LEU A 87 -27.18 9.02 -1.77
N ASP A 88 -28.10 9.63 -1.03
CA ASP A 88 -29.01 10.69 -1.54
C ASP A 88 -28.29 12.01 -1.84
N LYS A 89 -27.06 12.16 -1.35
CA LYS A 89 -26.24 13.39 -1.48
C LYS A 89 -24.97 13.24 -2.31
N ILE A 90 -24.61 12.01 -2.71
CA ILE A 90 -23.46 11.85 -3.59
C ILE A 90 -23.75 12.50 -4.95
N THR A 91 -22.68 12.95 -5.62
CA THR A 91 -22.81 13.45 -6.99
C THR A 91 -22.83 12.30 -8.00
N ALA A 92 -23.24 12.58 -9.24
CA ALA A 92 -23.10 11.60 -10.33
C ALA A 92 -21.64 11.17 -10.56
N ALA A 93 -20.69 12.09 -10.35
CA ALA A 93 -19.26 11.77 -10.37
C ALA A 93 -18.89 10.84 -9.22
N GLY A 94 -19.43 11.05 -8.01
CA GLY A 94 -19.24 10.15 -6.87
C GLY A 94 -19.79 8.75 -7.11
N ALA A 95 -20.98 8.65 -7.70
CA ALA A 95 -21.55 7.35 -8.10
C ALA A 95 -20.67 6.64 -9.14
N ALA A 96 -20.08 7.38 -10.09
CA ALA A 96 -19.12 6.82 -11.03
C ALA A 96 -17.82 6.37 -10.33
N THR A 97 -17.27 7.15 -9.40
CA THR A 97 -16.10 6.76 -8.59
C THR A 97 -16.37 5.47 -7.81
N LEU A 98 -17.54 5.34 -7.18
CA LEU A 98 -17.94 4.11 -6.47
C LEU A 98 -17.98 2.90 -7.42
N ALA A 99 -18.47 3.07 -8.64
CA ALA A 99 -18.51 1.99 -9.63
C ALA A 99 -17.12 1.62 -10.17
N THR A 100 -16.28 2.60 -10.51
CA THR A 100 -15.05 2.34 -11.28
C THR A 100 -13.80 2.22 -10.44
N ALA A 101 -13.67 3.00 -9.37
CA ALA A 101 -12.48 3.02 -8.52
C ALA A 101 -12.65 2.08 -7.32
N HIS A 102 -13.87 2.01 -6.77
CA HIS A 102 -14.20 1.18 -5.62
C HIS A 102 -14.96 -0.09 -5.98
N HIS A 103 -15.18 -0.35 -7.28
CA HIS A 103 -15.78 -1.59 -7.80
C HIS A 103 -17.08 -2.03 -7.12
N VAL A 104 -17.90 -1.07 -6.66
CA VAL A 104 -19.16 -1.38 -5.99
C VAL A 104 -20.14 -2.00 -6.97
N ASP A 105 -20.54 -3.24 -6.70
CA ASP A 105 -21.46 -4.02 -7.52
C ASP A 105 -22.70 -4.51 -6.74
N LEU A 106 -22.69 -4.40 -5.41
CA LEU A 106 -23.83 -4.65 -4.53
C LEU A 106 -24.02 -3.50 -3.53
N VAL A 107 -25.23 -2.95 -3.46
CA VAL A 107 -25.65 -1.97 -2.44
C VAL A 107 -26.69 -2.59 -1.53
N ILE A 108 -26.46 -2.58 -0.22
CA ILE A 108 -27.40 -2.99 0.82
C ILE A 108 -27.93 -1.75 1.54
N ASP A 109 -29.18 -1.36 1.25
CA ASP A 109 -29.84 -0.21 1.87
C ASP A 109 -30.68 -0.66 3.07
N LEU A 110 -30.26 -0.24 4.28
CA LEU A 110 -30.89 -0.60 5.55
C LEU A 110 -32.04 0.34 5.97
N ARG A 111 -32.38 1.33 5.13
CA ARG A 111 -33.41 2.33 5.44
C ARG A 111 -34.81 1.76 5.37
N THR A 112 -35.76 2.43 6.02
CA THR A 112 -37.19 2.07 5.88
C THR A 112 -37.70 2.46 4.49
N PRO A 113 -38.74 1.78 3.96
CA PRO A 113 -39.33 2.15 2.68
C PRO A 113 -39.71 3.64 2.59
N GLY A 114 -40.23 4.22 3.68
CA GLY A 114 -40.55 5.64 3.75
C GLY A 114 -39.33 6.56 3.69
N GLN A 115 -38.20 6.16 4.30
CA GLN A 115 -36.93 6.89 4.19
C GLN A 115 -36.38 6.86 2.77
N ILE A 116 -36.40 5.70 2.11
CA ILE A 116 -35.96 5.52 0.71
C ILE A 116 -36.80 6.38 -0.22
N GLN A 117 -38.14 6.35 -0.09
CA GLN A 117 -39.03 7.16 -0.92
C GLN A 117 -38.79 8.66 -0.76
N LYS A 118 -38.51 9.12 0.47
CA LYS A 118 -38.29 10.54 0.77
C LYS A 118 -36.94 11.05 0.29
N LYS A 119 -35.92 10.18 0.29
CA LYS A 119 -34.53 10.51 -0.05
C LYS A 119 -33.92 9.37 -0.88
N PRO A 120 -34.31 9.24 -2.16
CA PRO A 120 -33.80 8.17 -3.00
C PRO A 120 -32.30 8.33 -3.21
N ASP A 121 -31.58 7.20 -3.24
CA ASP A 121 -30.16 7.19 -3.54
C ASP A 121 -29.88 7.56 -4.99
N VAL A 122 -28.69 8.13 -5.24
CA VAL A 122 -28.13 8.18 -6.58
C VAL A 122 -27.66 6.77 -6.98
N PRO A 123 -28.17 6.17 -8.06
CA PRO A 123 -27.78 4.82 -8.46
C PRO A 123 -26.30 4.73 -8.83
N ILE A 124 -25.63 3.68 -8.37
CA ILE A 124 -24.25 3.36 -8.76
C ILE A 124 -24.30 2.56 -10.07
N PRO A 125 -23.65 3.01 -11.15
CA PRO A 125 -23.64 2.29 -12.43
C PRO A 125 -23.12 0.86 -12.28
N GLY A 126 -23.89 -0.12 -12.75
CA GLY A 126 -23.51 -1.53 -12.71
C GLY A 126 -23.81 -2.25 -11.39
N ALA A 127 -24.12 -1.53 -10.32
CA ALA A 127 -24.42 -2.12 -9.02
C ALA A 127 -25.88 -2.58 -8.92
N LYS A 128 -26.09 -3.71 -8.24
CA LYS A 128 -27.40 -4.18 -7.81
C LYS A 128 -27.72 -3.57 -6.43
N THR A 129 -28.89 -2.97 -6.27
CA THR A 129 -29.37 -2.52 -4.96
C THR A 129 -30.37 -3.50 -4.36
N VAL A 130 -30.18 -3.85 -3.08
CA VAL A 130 -31.09 -4.66 -2.27
C VAL A 130 -31.49 -3.85 -1.05
N ALA A 131 -32.78 -3.60 -0.88
CA ALA A 131 -33.33 -2.96 0.31
C ALA A 131 -33.63 -4.02 1.38
N VAL A 132 -32.94 -3.96 2.51
CA VAL A 132 -33.20 -4.82 3.67
C VAL A 132 -33.46 -3.91 4.86
N SER A 133 -34.72 -3.49 5.03
CA SER A 133 -35.04 -2.53 6.07
C SER A 133 -34.82 -3.14 7.45
N LEU A 134 -33.81 -2.64 8.18
CA LEU A 134 -33.51 -3.15 9.52
C LEU A 134 -34.69 -2.91 10.47
N PHE A 135 -35.29 -1.72 10.41
CA PHE A 135 -36.43 -1.34 11.25
C PHE A 135 -37.80 -1.83 10.74
N GLY A 136 -37.87 -2.46 9.57
CA GLY A 136 -39.14 -2.80 8.93
C GLY A 136 -39.89 -1.57 8.41
N ALA A 137 -41.15 -1.41 8.83
CA ALA A 137 -42.01 -0.34 8.33
C ALA A 137 -41.66 1.03 8.91
N ASP A 138 -41.46 1.09 10.24
CA ASP A 138 -41.33 2.34 10.99
C ASP A 138 -40.00 2.41 11.74
N GLY A 139 -39.32 3.56 11.61
CA GLY A 139 -38.01 3.82 12.20
C GLY A 139 -38.01 5.03 13.14
N ASP A 140 -39.17 5.38 13.69
CA ASP A 140 -39.31 6.50 14.62
C ASP A 140 -39.15 6.01 16.05
N TYR A 141 -38.18 6.57 16.76
CA TYR A 141 -37.81 6.16 18.11
C TYR A 141 -37.74 7.37 19.03
N PRO A 142 -38.19 7.23 20.30
CA PRO A 142 -38.18 8.33 21.26
C PRO A 142 -36.76 8.71 21.71
N ASP A 143 -35.84 7.73 21.74
CA ASP A 143 -34.42 7.91 22.01
C ASP A 143 -33.60 6.75 21.46
N ASP A 144 -32.27 6.94 21.41
CA ASP A 144 -31.33 5.96 20.88
C ASP A 144 -31.22 4.70 21.75
N THR A 145 -31.44 4.78 23.06
CA THR A 145 -31.36 3.59 23.94
C THR A 145 -32.51 2.63 23.63
N VAL A 146 -33.73 3.13 23.46
CA VAL A 146 -34.89 2.34 23.03
C VAL A 146 -34.63 1.75 21.64
N MET A 147 -34.08 2.53 20.71
CA MET A 147 -33.70 2.05 19.39
C MET A 147 -32.69 0.90 19.46
N TYR A 148 -31.63 1.00 20.27
CA TYR A 148 -30.62 -0.06 20.42
C TYR A 148 -31.16 -1.29 21.15
N GLN A 149 -32.10 -1.14 22.08
CA GLN A 149 -32.81 -2.28 22.67
C GLN A 149 -33.66 -3.00 21.62
N ASP A 150 -34.38 -2.25 20.77
CA ASP A 150 -35.17 -2.83 19.69
C ASP A 150 -34.28 -3.50 18.64
N LEU A 151 -33.12 -2.93 18.32
CA LEU A 151 -32.14 -3.52 17.39
C LEU A 151 -31.75 -4.94 17.80
N ILE A 152 -31.78 -5.30 19.08
CA ILE A 152 -31.46 -6.66 19.53
C ILE A 152 -32.47 -7.68 18.99
N ASP A 153 -33.77 -7.43 19.14
CA ASP A 153 -34.77 -8.48 18.94
C ASP A 153 -36.22 -8.00 18.76
N LYS A 154 -36.46 -6.78 18.26
CA LYS A 154 -37.83 -6.25 18.10
C LYS A 154 -38.74 -7.25 17.38
N GLY A 155 -39.83 -7.61 18.07
CA GLY A 155 -40.84 -8.53 17.56
C GLY A 155 -40.41 -10.00 17.53
N HIS A 156 -39.29 -10.35 18.15
CA HIS A 156 -38.87 -11.74 18.34
C HIS A 156 -39.80 -12.45 19.31
N VAL A 157 -40.20 -13.67 18.94
CA VAL A 157 -40.97 -14.56 19.83
C VAL A 157 -40.27 -15.91 19.95
N ASP A 158 -39.88 -16.50 18.81
CA ASP A 158 -39.18 -17.78 18.73
C ASP A 158 -38.48 -17.92 17.36
N ALA A 159 -37.90 -19.09 17.09
CA ALA A 159 -37.22 -19.35 15.82
C ALA A 159 -38.16 -19.33 14.59
N ALA A 160 -39.45 -19.63 14.76
CA ALA A 160 -40.43 -19.55 13.68
C ALA A 160 -40.93 -18.11 13.45
N ASN A 161 -40.81 -17.27 14.47
CA ASN A 161 -41.20 -15.86 14.50
C ASN A 161 -40.02 -15.01 14.97
N PRO A 162 -38.94 -14.93 14.17
CA PRO A 162 -37.68 -14.33 14.59
C PRO A 162 -37.79 -12.83 14.89
N GLY A 163 -38.84 -12.14 14.43
CA GLY A 163 -38.95 -10.70 14.54
C GLY A 163 -38.20 -9.97 13.43
N VAL A 164 -38.42 -8.66 13.34
CA VAL A 164 -37.99 -7.87 12.19
C VAL A 164 -36.47 -7.69 12.14
N MET A 165 -35.83 -7.41 13.28
CA MET A 165 -34.39 -7.11 13.32
C MET A 165 -33.56 -8.36 13.07
N ILE A 166 -33.88 -9.47 13.75
CA ILE A 166 -33.20 -10.76 13.55
C ILE A 166 -33.35 -11.22 12.09
N SER A 167 -34.56 -11.10 11.52
CA SER A 167 -34.78 -11.43 10.10
C SER A 167 -33.94 -10.56 9.17
N ALA A 168 -33.82 -9.27 9.47
CA ALA A 168 -33.05 -8.34 8.66
C ALA A 168 -31.54 -8.60 8.79
N TYR A 169 -31.00 -8.80 9.99
CA TYR A 169 -29.59 -9.20 10.17
C TYR A 169 -29.28 -10.48 9.43
N ARG A 170 -30.16 -11.49 9.52
CA ARG A 170 -29.99 -12.75 8.80
C ARG A 170 -29.94 -12.51 7.29
N GLN A 171 -30.87 -11.75 6.73
CA GLN A 171 -30.87 -11.41 5.29
C GLN A 171 -29.62 -10.65 4.85
N VAL A 172 -29.16 -9.70 5.66
CA VAL A 172 -27.93 -8.93 5.36
C VAL A 172 -26.70 -9.83 5.38
N LEU A 173 -26.53 -10.66 6.42
CA LEU A 173 -25.40 -11.59 6.50
C LEU A 173 -25.43 -12.62 5.37
N GLN A 174 -26.61 -13.09 4.97
CA GLN A 174 -26.76 -13.96 3.78
C GLN A 174 -26.36 -13.25 2.50
N ALA A 175 -26.78 -11.99 2.32
CA ALA A 175 -26.42 -11.21 1.14
C ALA A 175 -24.90 -10.99 1.07
N ILE A 176 -24.26 -10.74 2.21
CA ILE A 176 -22.80 -10.63 2.33
C ILE A 176 -22.12 -11.97 2.02
N ALA A 177 -22.55 -13.06 2.64
CA ALA A 177 -21.96 -14.39 2.42
C ALA A 177 -22.17 -14.93 1.00
N SER A 178 -23.26 -14.53 0.33
CA SER A 178 -23.57 -14.95 -1.05
C SER A 178 -22.91 -14.07 -2.10
N HIS A 179 -22.30 -12.95 -1.70
CA HIS A 179 -21.56 -12.08 -2.60
C HIS A 179 -20.16 -12.68 -2.82
N THR A 180 -20.03 -13.41 -3.91
CA THR A 180 -18.78 -14.05 -4.34
C THR A 180 -18.27 -13.38 -5.62
N GLY A 181 -17.01 -12.97 -5.65
CA GLY A 181 -16.40 -12.33 -6.82
C GLY A 181 -15.41 -11.24 -6.39
N ASP A 182 -14.94 -10.45 -7.36
CA ASP A 182 -13.95 -9.39 -7.12
C ASP A 182 -14.58 -8.01 -6.90
N GLY A 183 -15.92 -7.93 -6.81
CA GLY A 183 -16.66 -6.70 -6.55
C GLY A 183 -16.71 -6.33 -5.08
N THR A 184 -17.22 -5.13 -4.80
CA THR A 184 -17.30 -4.57 -3.44
C THR A 184 -18.74 -4.36 -3.00
N ILE A 185 -19.05 -4.79 -1.77
CA ILE A 185 -20.34 -4.55 -1.14
C ILE A 185 -20.34 -3.16 -0.52
N LEU A 186 -21.34 -2.34 -0.81
CA LEU A 186 -21.60 -1.10 -0.08
C LEU A 186 -22.83 -1.27 0.80
N ILE A 187 -22.69 -1.06 2.11
CA ILE A 187 -23.79 -1.10 3.07
C ILE A 187 -24.00 0.25 3.73
N HIS A 188 -25.26 0.70 3.80
CA HIS A 188 -25.56 1.99 4.39
C HIS A 188 -26.92 2.03 5.08
N CYS A 189 -27.12 3.09 5.86
CA CYS A 189 -28.43 3.47 6.36
C CYS A 189 -28.64 4.97 6.11
N SER A 190 -29.14 5.73 7.08
CA SER A 190 -29.28 7.19 6.94
C SER A 190 -27.96 7.92 7.20
N HIS A 191 -27.33 7.65 8.36
CA HIS A 191 -26.06 8.26 8.74
C HIS A 191 -24.88 7.29 8.68
N GLY A 192 -25.12 6.00 8.38
CA GLY A 192 -24.06 5.00 8.37
C GLY A 192 -23.49 4.66 9.74
N MET A 193 -24.25 4.92 10.81
CA MET A 193 -23.80 4.85 12.20
C MET A 193 -24.46 3.68 12.93
N ASP A 194 -25.77 3.72 13.19
CA ASP A 194 -26.41 2.78 14.12
C ASP A 194 -26.76 1.42 13.50
N ARG A 195 -27.64 1.42 12.51
CA ARG A 195 -28.06 0.19 11.80
C ARG A 195 -26.88 -0.44 11.07
N THR A 196 -26.11 0.38 10.36
CA THR A 196 -24.88 -0.05 9.71
C THR A 196 -23.84 -0.51 10.73
N GLY A 197 -23.67 0.21 11.85
CA GLY A 197 -22.69 -0.14 12.87
C GLY A 197 -22.98 -1.45 13.57
N THR A 198 -24.24 -1.76 13.88
CA THR A 198 -24.60 -3.06 14.48
C THR A 198 -24.45 -4.22 13.50
N VAL A 199 -24.69 -4.01 12.20
CA VAL A 199 -24.36 -5.03 11.18
C VAL A 199 -22.85 -5.27 11.12
N VAL A 200 -22.04 -4.19 11.10
CA VAL A 200 -20.58 -4.29 11.03
C VAL A 200 -20.01 -4.92 12.30
N ASP A 201 -20.50 -4.57 13.49
CA ASP A 201 -20.15 -5.26 14.75
C ASP A 201 -20.40 -6.77 14.65
N LEU A 202 -21.60 -7.20 14.22
CA LEU A 202 -21.89 -8.63 14.06
C LEU A 202 -20.96 -9.32 13.05
N LEU A 203 -20.64 -8.67 11.92
CA LEU A 203 -19.68 -9.19 10.95
C LEU A 203 -18.28 -9.29 11.56
N ASP A 204 -17.78 -8.23 12.19
CA ASP A 204 -16.47 -8.18 12.81
C ASP A 204 -16.30 -9.23 13.92
N ARG A 205 -17.36 -9.50 14.70
CA ARG A 205 -17.43 -10.61 15.66
C ARG A 205 -17.27 -11.96 14.98
N ILE A 206 -17.92 -12.17 13.84
CA ILE A 206 -17.75 -13.40 13.03
C ILE A 206 -16.30 -13.50 12.55
N LEU A 207 -15.71 -12.40 12.09
CA LEU A 207 -14.32 -12.31 11.63
C LEU A 207 -13.30 -12.42 12.77
N GLY A 208 -13.73 -12.28 14.02
CA GLY A 208 -12.88 -12.40 15.22
C GLY A 208 -12.09 -11.14 15.54
N VAL A 209 -12.56 -9.97 15.11
CA VAL A 209 -11.97 -8.67 15.41
C VAL A 209 -12.15 -8.34 16.90
N GLY A 210 -11.18 -7.64 17.47
CA GLY A 210 -11.18 -7.24 18.87
C GLY A 210 -12.25 -6.19 19.20
N SER A 211 -12.83 -6.27 20.41
CA SER A 211 -13.88 -5.34 20.87
C SER A 211 -13.47 -3.86 20.86
N SER A 212 -12.18 -3.56 21.04
CA SER A 212 -11.66 -2.19 20.97
C SER A 212 -11.66 -1.63 19.56
N ASP A 213 -11.35 -2.47 18.56
CA ASP A 213 -11.28 -2.09 17.16
C ASP A 213 -12.69 -1.89 16.58
N ILE A 214 -13.63 -2.77 16.96
CA ILE A 214 -15.06 -2.60 16.67
C ILE A 214 -15.58 -1.27 17.21
N LEU A 215 -15.26 -0.94 18.47
CA LEU A 215 -15.68 0.32 19.06
C LEU A 215 -15.03 1.53 18.36
N HIS A 216 -13.75 1.43 18.02
CA HIS A 216 -13.04 2.47 17.27
C HIS A 216 -13.73 2.72 15.92
N ASP A 217 -14.00 1.69 15.12
CA ASP A 217 -14.72 1.82 13.85
C ASP A 217 -16.09 2.45 14.01
N TYR A 218 -16.85 2.03 15.03
CA TYR A 218 -18.15 2.60 15.34
C TYR A 218 -18.06 4.10 15.68
N LEU A 219 -17.09 4.50 16.50
CA LEU A 219 -16.89 5.89 16.90
C LEU A 219 -16.28 6.76 15.79
N LEU A 220 -15.62 6.20 14.77
CA LEU A 220 -15.17 6.98 13.60
C LEU A 220 -16.31 7.69 12.86
N SER A 221 -17.56 7.23 13.03
CA SER A 221 -18.72 7.94 12.49
C SER A 221 -18.94 9.31 13.14
N ASN A 222 -18.62 9.46 14.43
CA ASN A 222 -18.62 10.77 15.08
C ASN A 222 -17.57 11.70 14.47
N THR A 223 -16.36 11.18 14.26
CA THR A 223 -15.24 11.93 13.68
C THR A 223 -15.57 12.41 12.26
N GLN A 224 -16.06 11.52 11.41
CA GLN A 224 -16.35 11.83 10.01
C GLN A 224 -17.55 12.76 9.83
N LEU A 225 -18.60 12.58 10.64
CA LEU A 225 -19.80 13.42 10.57
C LEU A 225 -19.65 14.74 11.37
N GLY A 226 -18.62 14.86 12.22
CA GLY A 226 -18.42 16.02 13.09
C GLY A 226 -19.45 16.11 14.22
N VAL A 227 -19.84 14.97 14.79
CA VAL A 227 -20.89 14.84 15.84
C VAL A 227 -20.41 13.94 16.99
N ASP A 228 -21.20 13.77 18.04
CA ASP A 228 -20.89 12.95 19.24
C ASP A 228 -22.03 11.96 19.60
N TRP A 229 -22.82 11.56 18.59
CA TRP A 229 -24.03 10.76 18.76
C TRP A 229 -23.72 9.28 19.04
N ALA A 230 -22.72 8.72 18.38
CA ALA A 230 -22.26 7.36 18.64
C ALA A 230 -21.61 7.30 20.03
N LYS A 231 -21.99 6.31 20.84
CA LYS A 231 -21.49 6.17 22.22
C LYS A 231 -21.17 4.71 22.56
N PRO A 232 -20.11 4.43 23.33
CA PRO A 232 -19.83 3.09 23.83
C PRO A 232 -21.03 2.50 24.60
N ALA A 233 -21.78 3.33 25.32
CA ALA A 233 -22.98 2.93 26.05
C ALA A 233 -24.12 2.42 25.15
N LEU A 234 -24.18 2.85 23.88
CA LEU A 234 -25.17 2.36 22.91
C LEU A 234 -24.73 1.01 22.34
N LEU A 235 -23.58 0.95 21.65
CA LEU A 235 -23.12 -0.28 21.01
C LEU A 235 -22.79 -1.37 22.06
N GLN A 236 -21.83 -1.11 22.94
CA GLN A 236 -21.37 -2.11 23.91
C GLN A 236 -22.32 -2.21 25.11
N GLY A 237 -22.76 -1.06 25.64
CA GLY A 237 -23.56 -1.01 26.86
C GLY A 237 -25.01 -1.43 26.70
N THR A 238 -25.61 -1.25 25.51
CA THR A 238 -27.02 -1.56 25.26
C THR A 238 -27.16 -2.76 24.33
N PHE A 239 -26.60 -2.69 23.12
CA PHE A 239 -26.78 -3.75 22.12
C PHE A 239 -26.00 -5.02 22.48
N GLU A 240 -24.68 -4.97 22.63
CA GLU A 240 -23.87 -6.15 22.94
C GLU A 240 -24.19 -6.73 24.32
N ALA A 241 -24.27 -5.89 25.36
CA ALA A 241 -24.61 -6.34 26.70
C ALA A 241 -26.04 -6.90 26.78
N GLY A 242 -26.98 -6.31 26.03
CA GLY A 242 -28.35 -6.80 25.92
C GLY A 242 -28.41 -8.16 25.22
N ILE A 243 -27.67 -8.34 24.12
CA ILE A 243 -27.50 -9.64 23.46
C ILE A 243 -26.92 -10.67 24.44
N ALA A 244 -25.84 -10.32 25.14
CA ALA A 244 -25.19 -11.22 26.07
C ALA A 244 -26.13 -11.67 27.20
N SER A 245 -26.93 -10.75 27.73
CA SER A 245 -27.92 -11.01 28.78
C SER A 245 -29.08 -11.89 28.30
N ARG A 246 -29.61 -11.64 27.11
CA ARG A 246 -30.83 -12.31 26.61
C ARG A 246 -30.55 -13.65 25.91
N TYR A 247 -29.39 -13.80 25.28
CA TYR A 247 -29.10 -14.90 24.35
C TYR A 247 -27.87 -15.73 24.72
N ALA A 248 -27.41 -15.68 25.97
CA ALA A 248 -26.23 -16.41 26.45
C ALA A 248 -24.92 -16.07 25.73
N GLY A 249 -24.80 -14.81 25.26
CA GLY A 249 -23.61 -14.30 24.60
C GLY A 249 -23.77 -14.06 23.10
N MET A 250 -22.85 -13.27 22.54
CA MET A 250 -22.82 -12.91 21.13
C MET A 250 -22.72 -14.14 20.21
N ASP A 251 -21.87 -15.11 20.56
CA ASP A 251 -21.70 -16.34 19.77
C ASP A 251 -23.00 -17.15 19.65
N SER A 252 -23.73 -17.29 20.76
CA SER A 252 -25.02 -17.98 20.78
C SER A 252 -26.08 -17.19 19.99
N TYR A 253 -26.09 -15.86 20.11
CA TYR A 253 -26.95 -15.01 19.30
C TYR A 253 -26.69 -15.19 17.78
N ILE A 254 -25.43 -15.11 17.33
CA ILE A 254 -25.08 -15.30 15.92
C ILE A 254 -25.44 -16.71 15.44
N ARG A 255 -25.07 -17.75 16.20
CA ARG A 255 -25.18 -19.14 15.75
C ARG A 255 -26.60 -19.69 15.85
N THR A 256 -27.29 -19.36 16.93
CA THR A 256 -28.59 -19.94 17.27
C THR A 256 -29.74 -19.00 16.94
N THR A 257 -29.64 -17.72 17.30
CA THR A 257 -30.73 -16.76 17.09
C THR A 257 -30.77 -16.25 15.66
N LEU A 258 -29.64 -15.83 15.09
CA LEU A 258 -29.54 -15.43 13.68
C LEU A 258 -29.48 -16.66 12.76
N GLY A 259 -29.03 -17.81 13.26
CA GLY A 259 -28.93 -19.04 12.47
C GLY A 259 -27.77 -19.05 11.48
N VAL A 260 -26.66 -18.39 11.82
CA VAL A 260 -25.41 -18.43 11.04
C VAL A 260 -24.60 -19.65 11.47
N ASP A 261 -24.60 -20.69 10.64
CA ASP A 261 -23.94 -21.95 10.97
C ASP A 261 -22.41 -21.90 10.78
N ASP A 262 -21.73 -22.98 11.17
CA ASP A 262 -20.28 -23.09 11.03
C ASP A 262 -19.79 -23.05 9.58
N GLN A 263 -20.59 -23.49 8.62
CA GLN A 263 -20.22 -23.45 7.20
C GLN A 263 -20.25 -22.00 6.71
N GLU A 264 -21.26 -21.24 7.06
CA GLU A 264 -21.39 -19.84 6.70
C GLU A 264 -20.35 -18.97 7.41
N ILE A 265 -20.08 -19.20 8.70
CA ILE A 265 -18.96 -18.55 9.40
C ILE A 265 -17.64 -18.81 8.68
N ARG A 266 -17.38 -20.04 8.24
CA ARG A 266 -16.16 -20.36 7.46
C ARG A 266 -16.15 -19.64 6.12
N ALA A 267 -17.29 -19.56 5.42
CA ALA A 267 -17.39 -18.87 4.13
C ALA A 267 -17.12 -17.37 4.29
N LEU A 268 -17.76 -16.70 5.27
CA LEU A 268 -17.52 -15.29 5.58
C LEU A 268 -16.04 -15.04 5.94
N ARG A 269 -15.45 -15.90 6.77
CA ARG A 269 -14.02 -15.79 7.10
C ARG A 269 -13.10 -16.02 5.91
N ALA A 270 -13.44 -16.92 4.99
CA ALA A 270 -12.66 -17.12 3.77
C ALA A 270 -12.80 -15.94 2.81
N GLU A 271 -13.92 -15.22 2.85
CA GLU A 271 -14.17 -14.04 2.03
C GLU A 271 -13.47 -12.79 2.53
N PHE A 272 -13.48 -12.57 3.84
CA PHE A 272 -13.08 -11.31 4.45
C PHE A 272 -11.79 -11.37 5.27
N LEU A 273 -11.13 -12.52 5.40
CA LEU A 273 -9.81 -12.59 6.04
C LEU A 273 -8.75 -12.90 5.00
N VAL A 274 -7.79 -11.98 4.85
CA VAL A 274 -6.57 -12.18 4.09
C VAL A 274 -5.71 -13.18 4.83
N SER A 275 -5.34 -14.24 4.12
CA SER A 275 -4.46 -15.26 4.66
C SER A 275 -2.99 -14.86 4.48
N ASP A 276 -2.26 -14.77 5.59
CA ASP A 276 -0.82 -14.48 5.62
C ASP A 276 0.06 -15.70 5.25
N ASP A 277 -0.57 -16.81 4.90
CA ASP A 277 0.06 -18.08 4.54
C ASP A 277 0.50 -18.17 3.07
N ALA A 278 0.32 -17.09 2.30
CA ALA A 278 0.91 -16.91 0.98
C ALA A 278 2.44 -16.69 1.08
N ALA A 279 3.16 -17.52 1.82
CA ALA A 279 4.59 -17.36 2.08
C ALA A 279 5.39 -18.58 1.64
N ALA A 280 6.55 -18.33 1.05
CA ALA A 280 7.59 -19.34 0.88
C ALA A 280 8.45 -19.42 2.16
N THR A 281 8.86 -20.62 2.53
CA THR A 281 9.89 -20.86 3.57
C THR A 281 11.30 -20.88 2.98
N SER A 282 11.44 -21.27 1.72
CA SER A 282 12.67 -21.12 0.96
C SER A 282 12.41 -21.03 -0.54
N ILE A 283 13.27 -20.30 -1.25
CA ILE A 283 13.34 -20.30 -2.70
C ILE A 283 14.81 -20.52 -3.08
N THR A 284 15.07 -21.43 -4.01
CA THR A 284 16.39 -21.59 -4.63
C THR A 284 16.29 -21.45 -6.13
N VAL A 285 17.27 -20.79 -6.76
CA VAL A 285 17.39 -20.68 -8.22
C VAL A 285 18.77 -21.22 -8.63
N GLY A 286 18.79 -22.28 -9.45
CA GLY A 286 20.02 -22.97 -9.84
C GLY A 286 20.83 -23.48 -8.63
N GLY A 287 20.14 -23.88 -7.56
CA GLY A 287 20.75 -24.31 -6.29
C GLY A 287 21.17 -23.19 -5.34
N VAL A 288 21.08 -21.92 -5.74
CA VAL A 288 21.45 -20.76 -4.91
C VAL A 288 20.24 -20.28 -4.11
N THR A 289 20.41 -20.14 -2.79
CA THR A 289 19.34 -19.67 -1.90
C THR A 289 19.04 -18.19 -2.12
N VAL A 290 17.75 -17.86 -2.22
CA VAL A 290 17.26 -16.51 -2.40
C VAL A 290 16.95 -15.86 -1.05
N PRO A 291 17.39 -14.62 -0.80
CA PRO A 291 16.97 -13.86 0.38
C PRO A 291 15.51 -13.41 0.21
N LEU A 292 14.59 -14.08 0.91
CA LEU A 292 13.14 -13.92 0.71
C LEU A 292 12.64 -12.49 1.00
N ASP A 293 13.16 -11.82 2.02
CA ASP A 293 12.74 -10.44 2.35
C ASP A 293 13.09 -9.47 1.22
N GLY A 294 14.30 -9.59 0.66
CA GLY A 294 14.71 -8.81 -0.49
C GLY A 294 13.89 -9.14 -1.73
N ALA A 295 13.60 -10.42 -1.96
CA ALA A 295 12.83 -10.87 -3.10
C ALA A 295 11.35 -10.43 -3.03
N ALA A 296 10.77 -10.33 -1.84
CA ALA A 296 9.41 -9.86 -1.63
C ALA A 296 9.27 -8.33 -1.71
N ALA A 297 10.37 -7.58 -1.64
CA ALA A 297 10.36 -6.13 -1.79
C ALA A 297 10.17 -5.70 -3.25
N ALA A 298 9.71 -4.47 -3.47
CA ALA A 298 9.47 -3.92 -4.81
C ALA A 298 10.71 -3.95 -5.73
N ALA A 299 11.91 -3.84 -5.16
CA ALA A 299 13.18 -3.92 -5.89
C ALA A 299 13.54 -5.36 -6.34
N GLY A 300 13.03 -6.37 -5.63
CA GLY A 300 13.45 -7.76 -5.76
C GLY A 300 14.85 -8.04 -5.20
N ALA A 301 15.27 -9.30 -5.28
CA ALA A 301 16.61 -9.75 -4.90
C ALA A 301 17.45 -10.05 -6.14
N THR A 302 18.77 -9.89 -6.04
CA THR A 302 19.72 -10.36 -7.05
C THR A 302 20.62 -11.41 -6.43
N VAL A 303 20.74 -12.58 -7.08
CA VAL A 303 21.62 -13.67 -6.63
C VAL A 303 22.50 -14.15 -7.78
N PRO A 304 23.79 -14.50 -7.54
CA PRO A 304 24.67 -15.01 -8.57
C PRO A 304 24.34 -16.47 -8.89
N VAL A 305 23.86 -16.75 -10.10
CA VAL A 305 23.50 -18.10 -10.57
C VAL A 305 24.35 -18.44 -11.79
N GLY A 306 25.23 -19.41 -11.63
CA GLY A 306 26.18 -19.92 -12.60
C GLY A 306 25.58 -20.87 -13.64
N LEU A 307 24.38 -20.54 -14.11
CA LEU A 307 23.72 -21.18 -15.25
C LEU A 307 23.70 -20.19 -16.41
N ALA A 308 23.90 -20.67 -17.64
CA ALA A 308 23.87 -19.83 -18.84
C ALA A 308 22.46 -19.29 -19.13
N SER A 309 21.43 -20.10 -18.91
CA SER A 309 20.02 -19.74 -18.96
C SER A 309 19.29 -20.27 -17.73
N ILE A 310 18.15 -19.67 -17.40
CA ILE A 310 17.29 -20.12 -16.30
C ILE A 310 16.02 -20.71 -16.90
N ALA A 311 15.64 -21.90 -16.47
CA ALA A 311 14.38 -22.54 -16.77
C ALA A 311 13.53 -22.66 -15.48
N PRO A 312 12.19 -22.83 -15.60
CA PRO A 312 11.34 -23.07 -14.44
C PRO A 312 11.77 -24.27 -13.58
N ALA A 313 12.38 -25.30 -14.20
CA ALA A 313 12.87 -26.48 -13.50
C ALA A 313 14.07 -26.19 -12.56
N ASP A 314 14.77 -25.07 -12.75
CA ASP A 314 15.90 -24.66 -11.90
C ASP A 314 15.43 -23.92 -10.63
N VAL A 315 14.12 -23.69 -10.49
CA VAL A 315 13.53 -22.97 -9.37
C VAL A 315 12.83 -23.95 -8.45
N HIS A 316 13.25 -24.01 -7.20
CA HIS A 316 12.56 -24.78 -6.16
C HIS A 316 11.98 -23.83 -5.12
N VAL A 317 10.74 -24.10 -4.73
CA VAL A 317 9.98 -23.30 -3.76
C VAL A 317 9.47 -24.24 -2.68
N ALA A 318 9.84 -23.99 -1.43
CA ALA A 318 9.19 -24.60 -0.28
C ALA A 318 8.17 -23.62 0.29
N LEU A 319 6.97 -24.10 0.57
CA LEU A 319 5.86 -23.29 1.07
C LEU A 319 5.77 -23.35 2.59
N ALA A 320 5.25 -22.29 3.20
CA ALA A 320 4.99 -22.24 4.63
C ALA A 320 3.75 -23.04 5.03
N ASP A 321 2.75 -23.07 4.15
CA ASP A 321 1.50 -23.79 4.34
C ASP A 321 1.28 -24.86 3.26
N ALA A 322 0.70 -25.99 3.65
CA ALA A 322 0.50 -27.14 2.77
C ALA A 322 -0.68 -26.98 1.79
N GLY A 323 -1.62 -26.08 2.08
CA GLY A 323 -2.73 -25.70 1.22
C GLY A 323 -2.37 -24.61 0.20
N SER A 324 -1.30 -23.85 0.44
CA SER A 324 -0.76 -22.87 -0.49
C SER A 324 -0.20 -23.51 -1.77
N ARG A 325 -0.11 -22.71 -2.83
CA ARG A 325 0.41 -23.11 -4.14
C ARG A 325 1.42 -22.08 -4.64
N ALA A 326 2.40 -22.50 -5.43
CA ALA A 326 3.31 -21.57 -6.09
C ALA A 326 3.22 -21.70 -7.62
N SER A 327 3.32 -20.57 -8.30
CA SER A 327 3.59 -20.50 -9.73
C SER A 327 4.94 -19.84 -9.97
N VAL A 328 5.68 -20.34 -10.95
CA VAL A 328 7.00 -19.83 -11.33
C VAL A 328 6.95 -19.36 -12.78
N THR A 329 7.35 -18.12 -13.02
CA THR A 329 7.55 -17.56 -14.35
C THR A 329 8.99 -17.12 -14.51
N VAL A 330 9.62 -17.47 -15.63
CA VAL A 330 10.99 -17.09 -15.95
C VAL A 330 10.99 -16.27 -17.25
N ALA A 331 11.50 -15.05 -17.19
CA ALA A 331 11.67 -14.15 -18.32
C ALA A 331 13.15 -13.75 -18.44
N GLY A 332 13.87 -14.44 -19.33
CA GLY A 332 15.33 -14.32 -19.42
C GLY A 332 16.00 -14.81 -18.15
N ARG A 333 16.58 -13.89 -17.36
CA ARG A 333 17.21 -14.19 -16.06
C ARG A 333 16.42 -13.65 -14.86
N VAL A 334 15.21 -13.15 -15.10
CA VAL A 334 14.30 -12.72 -14.04
C VAL A 334 13.32 -13.85 -13.74
N VAL A 335 13.31 -14.29 -12.49
CA VAL A 335 12.38 -15.28 -11.95
C VAL A 335 11.35 -14.55 -11.10
N THR A 336 10.07 -14.81 -11.37
CA THR A 336 8.95 -14.36 -10.56
C THR A 336 8.27 -15.59 -9.98
N VAL A 337 8.25 -15.69 -8.66
CA VAL A 337 7.49 -16.70 -7.93
C VAL A 337 6.28 -16.02 -7.31
N VAL A 338 5.08 -16.50 -7.63
CA VAL A 338 3.85 -16.05 -6.96
C VAL A 338 3.34 -17.21 -6.10
N VAL A 339 3.35 -17.00 -4.79
CA VAL A 339 2.71 -17.90 -3.84
C VAL A 339 1.27 -17.44 -3.65
N THR A 340 0.32 -18.34 -3.82
CA THR A 340 -1.10 -18.13 -3.52
C THR A 340 -1.43 -18.94 -2.27
N ALA A 341 -2.03 -18.27 -1.30
CA ALA A 341 -2.58 -18.85 -0.08
C ALA A 341 -3.60 -19.97 -0.35
N ALA A 342 -3.95 -20.73 0.70
CA ALA A 342 -5.00 -21.74 0.62
C ALA A 342 -6.38 -21.16 0.29
N ASP A 343 -6.61 -19.87 0.59
CA ASP A 343 -7.84 -19.13 0.24
C ASP A 343 -8.01 -18.88 -1.27
N GLY A 344 -6.95 -19.08 -2.07
CA GLY A 344 -6.94 -18.89 -3.52
C GLY A 344 -6.90 -17.42 -3.98
N ARG A 345 -6.85 -16.45 -3.07
CA ARG A 345 -6.89 -15.00 -3.37
C ARG A 345 -5.66 -14.26 -2.87
N SER A 346 -5.24 -14.54 -1.63
CA SER A 346 -4.09 -13.87 -1.04
C SER A 346 -2.84 -14.35 -1.76
N THR A 347 -2.06 -13.40 -2.29
CA THR A 347 -0.82 -13.72 -3.01
C THR A 347 0.36 -12.94 -2.50
N ARG A 348 1.54 -13.55 -2.59
CA ARG A 348 2.81 -12.90 -2.37
C ARG A 348 3.73 -13.18 -3.54
N THR A 349 4.32 -12.11 -4.05
CA THR A 349 5.24 -12.18 -5.18
C THR A 349 6.67 -12.04 -4.68
N TYR A 350 7.53 -12.95 -5.12
CA TYR A 350 8.98 -12.91 -4.93
C TYR A 350 9.64 -12.72 -6.29
N ARG A 351 10.39 -11.62 -6.46
CA ARG A 351 11.11 -11.30 -7.68
C ARG A 351 12.60 -11.49 -7.47
N VAL A 352 13.22 -12.27 -8.36
CA VAL A 352 14.64 -12.60 -8.30
C VAL A 352 15.29 -12.35 -9.64
N THR A 353 16.37 -11.59 -9.65
CA THR A 353 17.28 -11.48 -10.79
C THR A 353 18.45 -12.43 -10.59
N ALA A 354 18.51 -13.49 -11.39
CA ALA A 354 19.62 -14.42 -11.39
C ALA A 354 20.79 -13.80 -12.16
N GLY A 355 21.69 -13.07 -11.50
CA GLY A 355 22.92 -12.59 -12.12
C GLY A 355 23.79 -13.76 -12.61
N LEU A 356 24.74 -13.51 -13.50
CA LEU A 356 25.81 -14.49 -13.73
C LEU A 356 26.70 -14.56 -12.48
N ALA A 357 27.41 -15.67 -12.31
CA ALA A 357 28.40 -15.77 -11.24
C ALA A 357 29.51 -14.72 -11.43
N ARG A 358 30.14 -14.29 -10.35
CA ARG A 358 31.28 -13.36 -10.42
C ARG A 358 32.58 -14.12 -10.20
N ILE A 359 33.58 -13.81 -11.01
CA ILE A 359 34.95 -14.24 -10.76
C ILE A 359 35.64 -13.24 -9.81
N GLU A 360 36.25 -13.77 -8.76
CA GLU A 360 37.17 -13.08 -7.86
C GLU A 360 38.61 -13.51 -8.13
N LEU A 361 39.53 -12.53 -8.09
CA LEU A 361 40.96 -12.73 -8.34
C LEU A 361 41.77 -12.44 -7.06
N PRO A 362 41.79 -13.36 -6.07
CA PRO A 362 42.38 -13.10 -4.75
C PRO A 362 43.88 -12.82 -4.78
N GLY A 363 44.59 -13.25 -5.83
CA GLY A 363 46.01 -12.94 -6.05
C GLY A 363 46.27 -11.60 -6.75
N GLY A 364 45.22 -10.82 -7.05
CA GLY A 364 45.28 -9.60 -7.84
C GLY A 364 44.97 -9.83 -9.32
N SER A 365 44.68 -8.73 -10.03
CA SER A 365 44.21 -8.73 -11.42
C SER A 365 45.29 -8.37 -12.45
N SER A 366 46.57 -8.45 -12.08
CA SER A 366 47.69 -8.02 -12.94
C SER A 366 48.83 -9.04 -13.08
N PRO A 367 48.57 -10.25 -13.60
CA PRO A 367 49.62 -11.24 -13.85
C PRO A 367 50.52 -10.79 -15.01
N VAL A 368 51.73 -11.36 -15.08
CA VAL A 368 52.60 -11.25 -16.27
C VAL A 368 52.29 -12.37 -17.25
N ALA A 369 52.54 -12.17 -18.55
CA ALA A 369 52.45 -13.24 -19.54
C ALA A 369 53.37 -14.42 -19.14
N GLY A 370 52.84 -15.65 -19.19
CA GLY A 370 53.49 -16.86 -18.67
C GLY A 370 53.34 -17.08 -17.17
N GLY A 371 52.78 -16.12 -16.43
CA GLY A 371 52.48 -16.22 -15.01
C GLY A 371 51.14 -16.89 -14.72
N THR A 372 50.81 -17.01 -13.44
CA THR A 372 49.56 -17.64 -12.97
C THR A 372 48.62 -16.65 -12.32
N VAL A 373 47.31 -16.89 -12.41
CA VAL A 373 46.27 -16.14 -11.71
C VAL A 373 45.36 -17.09 -10.93
N ALA A 374 45.10 -16.74 -9.67
CA ALA A 374 44.14 -17.45 -8.84
C ALA A 374 42.71 -16.97 -9.17
N VAL A 375 41.79 -17.91 -9.36
CA VAL A 375 40.40 -17.69 -9.74
C VAL A 375 39.50 -18.31 -8.67
N ARG A 376 38.51 -17.53 -8.20
CA ARG A 376 37.43 -18.02 -7.36
C ARG A 376 36.08 -17.58 -7.92
N ALA A 377 35.07 -18.42 -7.79
CA ALA A 377 33.69 -18.09 -8.14
C ALA A 377 32.72 -18.92 -7.31
N SER A 378 31.50 -18.44 -7.11
CA SER A 378 30.44 -19.12 -6.37
C SER A 378 29.11 -19.07 -7.11
N GLY A 379 28.19 -19.96 -6.74
CA GLY A 379 26.88 -20.08 -7.38
C GLY A 379 26.90 -20.93 -8.65
N LEU A 380 27.94 -21.73 -8.84
CA LEU A 380 28.09 -22.66 -9.97
C LEU A 380 27.43 -24.01 -9.65
N THR A 381 27.11 -24.79 -10.68
CA THR A 381 26.53 -26.12 -10.54
C THR A 381 27.53 -27.07 -9.86
N PRO A 382 27.19 -27.67 -8.71
CA PRO A 382 28.09 -28.56 -7.99
C PRO A 382 28.61 -29.73 -8.86
N GLY A 383 29.93 -29.99 -8.81
CA GLY A 383 30.57 -31.06 -9.55
C GLY A 383 30.76 -30.82 -11.05
N ALA A 384 30.24 -29.72 -11.60
CA ALA A 384 30.43 -29.39 -13.01
C ALA A 384 31.85 -28.85 -13.28
N ALA A 385 32.38 -29.18 -14.45
CA ALA A 385 33.65 -28.67 -14.95
C ALA A 385 33.42 -27.46 -15.86
N TYR A 386 34.20 -26.42 -15.64
CA TYR A 386 34.09 -25.14 -16.35
C TYR A 386 35.41 -24.81 -17.03
N ARG A 387 35.35 -24.52 -18.33
CA ARG A 387 36.50 -24.03 -19.08
C ARG A 387 36.75 -22.57 -18.71
N VAL A 388 38.01 -22.22 -18.48
CA VAL A 388 38.42 -20.85 -18.20
C VAL A 388 38.95 -20.26 -19.50
N GLU A 389 38.28 -19.24 -20.02
CA GLU A 389 38.66 -18.60 -21.26
C GLU A 389 39.21 -17.19 -21.01
N LEU A 390 40.38 -16.92 -21.56
CA LEU A 390 40.99 -15.59 -21.61
C LEU A 390 40.56 -14.90 -22.92
N HIS A 391 39.91 -13.76 -22.78
CA HIS A 391 39.37 -12.96 -23.88
C HIS A 391 40.28 -11.78 -24.23
N SER A 392 41.11 -11.99 -25.25
CA SER A 392 41.70 -10.99 -26.18
C SER A 392 41.59 -11.51 -27.61
N THR A 393 42.11 -12.72 -27.82
CA THR A 393 41.63 -13.74 -28.77
C THR A 393 41.21 -14.94 -27.91
N PRO A 394 39.99 -15.49 -28.05
CA PRO A 394 39.47 -16.52 -27.14
C PRO A 394 40.47 -17.68 -27.00
N THR A 395 41.05 -17.82 -25.81
CA THR A 395 42.09 -18.82 -25.52
C THR A 395 41.72 -19.58 -24.26
N ASP A 396 41.64 -20.91 -24.35
CA ASP A 396 41.46 -21.79 -23.21
C ASP A 396 42.72 -21.80 -22.35
N VAL A 397 42.58 -21.40 -21.08
CA VAL A 397 43.69 -21.34 -20.11
C VAL A 397 43.56 -22.38 -19.00
N GLY A 398 42.58 -23.28 -19.09
CA GLY A 398 42.42 -24.40 -18.19
C GLY A 398 40.96 -24.76 -17.89
N THR A 399 40.77 -25.75 -17.03
CA THR A 399 39.45 -26.18 -16.56
C THR A 399 39.43 -26.22 -15.03
N LEU A 400 38.34 -25.73 -14.44
CA LEU A 400 38.11 -25.76 -12.99
C LEU A 400 36.82 -26.50 -12.69
N THR A 401 36.81 -27.32 -11.64
CA THR A 401 35.60 -28.09 -11.24
C THR A 401 35.00 -27.49 -9.98
N ALA A 402 33.69 -27.29 -9.98
CA ALA A 402 32.96 -26.80 -8.81
C ALA A 402 32.90 -27.87 -7.72
N ALA A 403 33.14 -27.46 -6.48
CA ALA A 403 32.95 -28.27 -5.29
C ALA A 403 31.45 -28.54 -5.04
N SER A 404 31.15 -29.38 -4.05
CA SER A 404 29.78 -29.76 -3.70
C SER A 404 28.90 -28.59 -3.23
N ASP A 405 29.52 -27.48 -2.81
CA ASP A 405 28.83 -26.25 -2.41
C ASP A 405 28.68 -25.24 -3.56
N GLY A 406 29.05 -25.62 -4.79
CA GLY A 406 28.98 -24.75 -5.96
C GLY A 406 30.07 -23.67 -6.02
N THR A 407 31.12 -23.80 -5.21
CA THR A 407 32.31 -22.93 -5.29
C THR A 407 33.35 -23.52 -6.21
N VAL A 408 34.03 -22.66 -6.96
CA VAL A 408 35.24 -22.98 -7.72
C VAL A 408 36.39 -22.20 -7.12
N ALA A 409 37.52 -22.87 -6.90
CA ALA A 409 38.79 -22.23 -6.55
C ALA A 409 39.94 -22.96 -7.25
N GLY A 410 40.82 -22.23 -7.92
CA GLY A 410 41.99 -22.81 -8.56
C GLY A 410 42.90 -21.76 -9.17
N THR A 411 43.95 -22.23 -9.85
CA THR A 411 44.94 -21.38 -10.49
C THR A 411 45.01 -21.74 -11.97
N VAL A 412 44.98 -20.73 -12.84
CA VAL A 412 45.18 -20.89 -14.28
C VAL A 412 46.45 -20.16 -14.73
N THR A 413 47.05 -20.63 -15.82
CA THR A 413 48.30 -20.04 -16.35
C THR A 413 47.98 -19.17 -17.56
N ILE A 414 48.43 -17.93 -17.54
CA ILE A 414 48.32 -17.02 -18.68
C ILE A 414 49.36 -17.44 -19.72
N PRO A 415 48.98 -17.68 -20.99
CA PRO A 415 49.93 -18.06 -22.02
C PRO A 415 51.10 -17.07 -22.14
N ALA A 416 52.31 -17.58 -22.36
CA ALA A 416 53.51 -16.75 -22.47
C ALA A 416 53.47 -15.77 -23.67
N GLY A 417 52.68 -16.10 -24.70
CA GLY A 417 52.48 -15.26 -25.88
C GLY A 417 51.34 -14.23 -25.77
N THR A 418 50.68 -14.13 -24.62
CA THR A 418 49.60 -13.14 -24.42
C THR A 418 50.14 -11.71 -24.49
N GLU A 419 49.51 -10.85 -25.29
CA GLU A 419 49.88 -9.45 -25.40
C GLU A 419 49.70 -8.70 -24.07
N ALA A 420 50.60 -7.76 -23.78
CA ALA A 420 50.44 -6.90 -22.61
C ALA A 420 49.26 -5.94 -22.81
N GLY A 421 48.41 -5.77 -21.79
CA GLY A 421 47.24 -4.91 -21.88
C GLY A 421 46.02 -5.41 -21.13
N ALA A 422 44.84 -4.90 -21.47
CA ALA A 422 43.58 -5.28 -20.85
C ALA A 422 43.00 -6.56 -21.49
N HIS A 423 42.57 -7.49 -20.64
CA HIS A 423 41.96 -8.77 -21.01
C HIS A 423 40.78 -9.04 -20.07
N THR A 424 39.99 -10.06 -20.38
CA THR A 424 38.98 -10.58 -19.44
C THR A 424 39.05 -12.09 -19.29
N LEU A 425 38.62 -12.60 -18.14
CA LEU A 425 38.44 -14.02 -17.88
C LEU A 425 36.95 -14.34 -17.74
N THR A 426 36.52 -15.43 -18.36
CA THR A 426 35.15 -15.93 -18.27
C THR A 426 35.16 -17.43 -18.00
N LEU A 427 34.22 -17.92 -17.18
CA LEU A 427 33.95 -19.35 -17.06
C LEU A 427 32.88 -19.75 -18.07
N LEU A 428 33.14 -20.81 -18.82
CA LEU A 428 32.22 -21.40 -19.78
C LEU A 428 31.80 -22.79 -19.33
N ASP A 429 30.52 -23.13 -19.54
CA ASP A 429 30.02 -24.48 -19.34
C ASP A 429 30.44 -25.45 -20.46
N ALA A 430 29.98 -26.71 -20.36
CA ALA A 430 30.27 -27.76 -21.35
C ALA A 430 29.74 -27.46 -22.76
N SER A 431 28.73 -26.59 -22.90
CA SER A 431 28.21 -26.13 -24.20
C SER A 431 29.00 -24.95 -24.78
N GLY A 432 29.89 -24.35 -23.97
CA GLY A 432 30.65 -23.15 -24.33
C GLY A 432 29.92 -21.84 -24.01
N ALA A 433 28.82 -21.88 -23.24
CA ALA A 433 28.11 -20.68 -22.84
C ALA A 433 28.71 -20.08 -21.57
N ALA A 434 28.74 -18.74 -21.49
CA ALA A 434 29.25 -18.03 -20.33
C ALA A 434 28.33 -18.18 -19.11
N VAL A 435 28.92 -18.56 -17.98
CA VAL A 435 28.23 -18.70 -16.69
C VAL A 435 28.68 -17.67 -15.66
N THR A 436 29.69 -16.86 -16.00
CA THR A 436 30.16 -15.73 -15.19
C THR A 436 30.16 -14.43 -15.97
N ASP A 437 30.03 -13.31 -15.26
CA ASP A 437 30.42 -12.02 -15.81
C ASP A 437 31.94 -12.01 -16.13
N PRO A 438 32.39 -11.34 -17.20
CA PRO A 438 33.81 -11.22 -17.51
C PRO A 438 34.57 -10.49 -16.40
N ALA A 439 35.60 -11.11 -15.83
CA ALA A 439 36.50 -10.47 -14.87
C ALA A 439 37.67 -9.78 -15.58
N ALA A 440 37.87 -8.50 -15.30
CA ALA A 440 38.95 -7.73 -15.90
C ALA A 440 40.34 -8.16 -15.38
N LEU A 441 41.30 -8.17 -16.30
CA LEU A 441 42.70 -8.52 -16.07
C LEU A 441 43.61 -7.53 -16.82
N THR A 442 44.74 -7.15 -16.24
CA THR A 442 45.79 -6.37 -16.93
C THR A 442 47.07 -7.18 -17.02
N VAL A 443 47.34 -7.77 -18.18
CA VAL A 443 48.52 -8.63 -18.38
C VAL A 443 49.76 -7.75 -18.58
N GLY A 444 50.78 -7.95 -17.75
CA GLY A 444 52.09 -7.33 -17.90
C GLY A 444 52.97 -8.06 -18.92
N ALA A 445 53.91 -7.33 -19.54
CA ALA A 445 54.87 -7.92 -20.48
C ALA A 445 55.70 -9.04 -19.83
N ALA A 446 56.02 -10.09 -20.59
CA ALA A 446 56.87 -11.18 -20.14
C ALA A 446 58.24 -10.64 -19.68
N GLN A 447 58.72 -11.07 -18.52
CA GLN A 447 60.08 -10.73 -18.09
C GLN A 447 61.07 -11.48 -18.98
N VAL A 448 61.77 -10.74 -19.84
CA VAL A 448 62.93 -11.27 -20.55
C VAL A 448 64.04 -11.47 -19.52
N ALA A 449 64.41 -12.72 -19.25
CA ALA A 449 65.55 -13.03 -18.39
C ALA A 449 66.82 -12.41 -19.00
N GLY A 450 67.30 -11.33 -18.39
CA GLY A 450 68.51 -10.64 -18.85
C GLY A 450 69.74 -11.54 -18.68
N THR A 451 70.35 -11.92 -19.80
CA THR A 451 71.73 -12.41 -19.80
C THR A 451 72.65 -11.28 -19.34
N THR A 452 73.20 -11.42 -18.12
CA THR A 452 74.29 -10.60 -17.61
C THR A 452 75.56 -10.80 -18.44
N THR A 453 75.95 -9.79 -19.21
CA THR A 453 77.32 -9.61 -19.69
C THR A 453 77.98 -8.46 -18.94
N THR A 454 78.93 -8.83 -18.08
CA THR A 454 79.93 -7.96 -17.46
C THR A 454 80.83 -7.33 -18.54
N GLY A 455 81.00 -6.01 -18.52
CA GLY A 455 81.92 -5.29 -19.41
C GLY A 455 82.06 -3.81 -19.02
N THR A 456 83.29 -3.44 -18.69
CA THR A 456 83.72 -2.23 -17.97
C THR A 456 83.74 -0.95 -18.82
N THR A 457 83.66 0.18 -18.12
CA THR A 457 83.71 1.61 -18.49
C THR A 457 84.55 2.06 -19.70
N GLY A 458 84.04 3.06 -20.43
CA GLY A 458 84.82 3.95 -21.31
C GLY A 458 83.97 5.02 -22.00
N THR A 459 84.07 6.26 -21.55
CA THR A 459 83.46 7.51 -22.05
C THR A 459 83.95 7.94 -23.44
N THR A 460 83.08 8.49 -24.31
CA THR A 460 83.16 9.85 -24.93
C THR A 460 82.01 10.16 -25.92
N THR A 461 81.21 11.17 -25.56
CA THR A 461 80.62 12.31 -26.34
C THR A 461 80.22 12.29 -27.83
N ALA A 462 79.00 12.87 -28.02
CA ALA A 462 78.48 13.73 -29.13
C ALA A 462 78.00 13.03 -30.42
N ALA A 463 76.88 13.36 -31.07
CA ALA A 463 75.87 14.44 -30.98
C ALA A 463 74.60 14.00 -31.74
N HIS A 464 73.42 14.60 -31.50
CA HIS A 464 72.52 15.12 -32.54
C HIS A 464 71.37 15.96 -31.96
N HIS A 465 70.85 16.84 -32.81
CA HIS A 465 70.23 18.14 -32.55
C HIS A 465 68.83 18.18 -31.88
N ALA A 466 68.66 19.17 -31.00
CA ALA A 466 67.41 19.85 -30.65
C ALA A 466 67.06 20.94 -31.70
N GLY A 467 65.84 21.45 -31.90
CA GLY A 467 64.57 21.39 -31.16
C GLY A 467 63.42 21.88 -32.10
N PRO A 468 62.39 22.65 -31.69
CA PRO A 468 62.21 23.33 -30.41
C PRO A 468 60.87 23.04 -29.69
N ALA A 469 60.85 23.44 -28.43
CA ALA A 469 59.74 23.46 -27.49
C ALA A 469 58.97 24.78 -27.55
N VAL A 470 57.69 24.76 -27.12
CA VAL A 470 57.03 25.90 -26.48
C VAL A 470 56.29 25.41 -25.24
N ALA A 471 56.47 26.18 -24.17
CA ALA A 471 56.10 25.94 -22.79
C ALA A 471 54.62 26.21 -22.48
N THR A 472 54.14 25.64 -21.36
CA THR A 472 53.48 26.40 -20.28
C THR A 472 53.47 25.59 -18.99
N GLY A 473 53.83 26.25 -17.90
CA GLY A 473 53.69 25.74 -16.53
C GLY A 473 52.60 26.49 -15.75
N GLY A 474 52.44 26.11 -14.48
CA GLY A 474 51.70 26.82 -13.43
C GLY A 474 50.38 26.14 -13.04
N THR A 475 50.32 25.33 -11.98
CA THR A 475 50.14 25.64 -10.52
C THR A 475 48.70 25.96 -10.09
N PRO A 476 48.31 25.54 -8.86
CA PRO A 476 46.93 25.22 -8.49
C PRO A 476 46.16 26.43 -7.96
N VAL A 477 44.82 26.38 -8.03
CA VAL A 477 43.96 27.46 -7.53
C VAL A 477 42.97 26.94 -6.50
N ALA A 478 43.01 27.60 -5.35
CA ALA A 478 42.13 27.46 -4.20
C ALA A 478 40.72 28.02 -4.47
N ALA A 479 39.78 27.52 -3.67
CA ALA A 479 38.39 27.94 -3.60
C ALA A 479 38.22 29.44 -3.29
N THR A 480 37.23 30.06 -3.90
CA THR A 480 36.52 31.24 -3.37
C THR A 480 35.15 31.39 -4.06
N PRO A 481 34.20 32.13 -3.45
CA PRO A 481 32.78 31.82 -3.44
C PRO A 481 32.02 32.50 -4.59
N TRP A 482 30.88 31.94 -4.95
CA TRP A 482 29.93 32.58 -5.84
C TRP A 482 28.80 33.28 -5.08
N PRO A 483 28.28 34.40 -5.62
CA PRO A 483 27.54 35.38 -4.86
C PRO A 483 26.05 35.04 -4.80
N GLY A 484 25.50 35.08 -3.59
CA GLY A 484 24.08 35.28 -3.41
C GLY A 484 23.73 36.74 -3.66
N LEU A 485 22.78 36.97 -4.57
CA LEU A 485 21.75 38.01 -4.49
C LEU A 485 20.82 37.90 -5.71
N ALA A 486 19.53 38.11 -5.44
CA ALA A 486 18.43 38.39 -6.37
C ALA A 486 17.64 37.21 -6.98
N LEU A 487 16.83 36.53 -6.16
CA LEU A 487 15.47 36.11 -6.55
C LEU A 487 14.56 36.02 -5.30
N ALA A 488 14.26 37.18 -4.72
CA ALA A 488 13.12 37.36 -3.80
C ALA A 488 12.37 38.61 -4.26
N GLY A 489 11.35 38.43 -5.11
CA GLY A 489 10.66 39.58 -5.68
C GLY A 489 9.68 39.31 -6.82
N LEU A 490 8.97 38.18 -6.85
CA LEU A 490 7.82 37.99 -7.77
C LEU A 490 6.72 37.12 -7.12
N GLY A 491 6.28 37.51 -5.91
CA GLY A 491 5.22 36.82 -5.17
C GLY A 491 4.13 37.71 -4.56
N LEU A 492 4.10 39.01 -4.88
CA LEU A 492 3.13 39.96 -4.30
C LEU A 492 2.45 40.89 -5.34
N GLY A 493 2.56 40.59 -6.63
CA GLY A 493 1.92 41.35 -7.72
C GLY A 493 0.57 40.79 -8.20
N ALA A 494 0.22 39.55 -7.83
CA ALA A 494 -0.96 38.87 -8.40
C ALA A 494 -2.24 38.98 -7.55
N LEU A 495 -2.17 39.51 -6.31
CA LEU A 495 -3.33 39.66 -5.43
C LEU A 495 -3.97 41.07 -5.44
N ALA A 496 -3.38 42.04 -6.15
CA ALA A 496 -3.98 43.38 -6.31
C ALA A 496 -4.83 43.52 -7.60
N ALA A 497 -4.75 42.58 -8.55
CA ALA A 497 -5.46 42.66 -9.84
C ALA A 497 -6.86 42.01 -9.85
N LEU A 498 -7.19 41.13 -8.89
CA LEU A 498 -8.53 40.54 -8.77
C LEU A 498 -9.52 41.34 -7.90
N ALA A 499 -9.03 42.28 -7.08
CA ALA A 499 -9.88 43.12 -6.24
C ALA A 499 -10.46 44.34 -6.99
N VAL A 500 -9.85 44.75 -8.11
CA VAL A 500 -10.29 45.91 -8.91
C VAL A 500 -11.28 45.52 -10.02
N THR A 501 -11.30 44.25 -10.47
CA THR A 501 -12.24 43.77 -11.48
C THR A 501 -13.62 43.38 -10.92
N ARG A 502 -13.72 43.04 -9.62
CA ARG A 502 -15.03 42.80 -8.95
C ARG A 502 -15.79 44.07 -8.54
N ARG A 503 -15.14 45.23 -8.42
CA ARG A 503 -15.82 46.51 -8.12
C ARG A 503 -16.41 47.23 -9.32
N ARG A 504 -16.15 46.79 -10.56
CA ARG A 504 -16.69 47.41 -11.79
C ARG A 504 -17.89 46.67 -12.42
N ARG A 505 -18.33 45.52 -11.89
CA ARG A 505 -19.54 44.81 -12.38
C ARG A 505 -20.80 45.01 -11.55
N ALA A 506 -20.75 45.78 -10.45
CA ALA A 506 -21.90 46.05 -9.59
C ALA A 506 -22.54 47.44 -9.78
N SER A 507 -22.21 48.18 -10.84
CA SER A 507 -22.73 49.54 -11.08
C SER A 507 -23.42 49.72 -12.44
N THR A 508 -23.97 48.64 -13.00
CA THR A 508 -24.85 48.69 -14.19
C THR A 508 -26.00 47.71 -14.00
N GLN A 509 -26.91 48.05 -13.09
CA GLN A 509 -28.33 47.69 -13.12
C GLN A 509 -29.03 48.55 -12.06
N ARG A 510 -29.55 49.69 -12.51
CA ARG A 510 -30.66 50.41 -11.89
C ARG A 510 -31.77 50.46 -12.93
#